data_AF-A0A1Q9E8G0-F1
#
_entry.id   AF-A0A1Q9E8G0-F1
#
_cell.length_a   1.000
_cell.length_b   1.000
_cell.length_c   1.000
_cell.angle_alpha   90.00
_cell.angle_beta   90.00
_cell.angle_gamma   90.00
#
_symmetry.space_group_name_H-M   'P 1'
#
loop_
_entity.id
_entity.type
_entity.pdbx_description
1 polymer ?
#
loop_
_entity_poly.entity_id
_entity_poly.type
_entity_poly.pdbx_seq_one_letter_code
_entity_poly.pdbx_strand_id
1 'polypeptide(L)'
;MQRQCQRAELVYPHLRQPTIMPLELPEPLGPKLFIWGEPVLRKYYTVYDWQDQQIGFALAKHMPSEVSADEEAKQLRGRGLLFA
;
A
#
# COMPACT_ATOMS: atom_id res chain seq x y z
N MET A 1 -31.38 19.24 -2.49
CA MET A 1 -31.37 17.77 -2.49
C MET A 1 -30.29 17.27 -3.44
N GLN A 2 -29.05 17.23 -2.95
CA GLN A 2 -27.86 16.84 -3.70
C GLN A 2 -27.81 15.31 -3.76
N ARG A 3 -28.19 14.74 -4.90
CA ARG A 3 -27.89 13.35 -5.23
C ARG A 3 -26.88 13.33 -6.38
N GLN A 4 -25.99 12.35 -6.34
CA GLN A 4 -25.01 11.96 -7.38
C GLN A 4 -23.69 12.74 -7.41
N CYS A 5 -22.84 12.48 -6.41
CA CYS A 5 -21.39 12.39 -6.63
C CYS A 5 -21.05 10.95 -7.05
N GLN A 6 -21.54 10.52 -8.21
CA GLN A 6 -21.00 9.34 -8.91
C GLN A 6 -20.11 9.89 -10.02
N ARG A 7 -18.84 10.12 -9.70
CA ARG A 7 -17.80 10.36 -10.69
C ARG A 7 -16.59 9.51 -10.35
N ALA A 8 -16.78 8.20 -10.52
CA ALA A 8 -15.69 7.32 -10.92
C ALA A 8 -15.14 7.83 -12.27
N GLU A 9 -13.85 7.62 -12.50
CA GLU A 9 -13.06 8.10 -13.66
C GLU A 9 -12.67 9.58 -13.65
N LEU A 10 -11.66 9.89 -12.85
CA LEU A 10 -10.46 10.49 -13.42
C LEU A 10 -9.23 9.74 -12.87
N VAL A 11 -8.73 8.80 -13.68
CA VAL A 11 -7.46 8.09 -13.47
C VAL A 11 -6.33 9.10 -13.63
N TYR A 12 -5.89 9.70 -12.52
CA TYR A 12 -4.69 10.54 -12.47
C TYR A 12 -3.51 9.67 -11.99
N PRO A 13 -2.48 9.44 -12.82
CA PRO A 13 -1.37 8.50 -12.54
C PRO A 13 -0.42 8.96 -11.40
N HIS A 14 -0.71 10.09 -10.75
CA HIS A 14 0.13 10.67 -9.69
C HIS A 14 -0.63 10.97 -8.39
N LEU A 15 -1.92 10.65 -8.29
CA LEU A 15 -2.64 10.82 -7.02
C LEU A 15 -2.33 9.66 -6.08
N ARG A 16 -1.71 9.96 -4.93
CA ARG A 16 -1.62 9.00 -3.82
C ARG A 16 -2.99 8.86 -3.18
N GLN A 17 -3.72 7.82 -3.58
CA GLN A 17 -5.01 7.50 -2.99
C GLN A 17 -4.79 6.73 -1.68
N PRO A 18 -5.46 7.11 -0.58
CA PRO A 18 -5.41 6.34 0.64
C PRO A 18 -6.13 5.00 0.44
N THR A 19 -5.49 3.89 0.80
CA THR A 19 -6.10 2.55 0.81
C THR A 19 -6.95 2.39 2.08
N ILE A 20 -8.01 3.19 2.23
CA ILE A 20 -8.97 3.10 3.32
C ILE A 20 -10.36 3.05 2.71
N MET A 21 -11.20 2.12 3.16
CA MET A 21 -12.58 1.95 2.71
C MET A 21 -13.54 2.10 3.89
N PRO A 22 -14.63 2.89 3.77
CA PRO A 22 -15.70 2.91 4.76
C PRO A 22 -16.47 1.59 4.72
N LEU A 23 -16.67 0.98 5.89
CA LEU A 23 -17.40 -0.28 6.02
C LEU A 23 -18.54 -0.08 7.04
N GLU A 24 -19.78 -0.14 6.53
CA GLU A 24 -20.99 -0.10 7.35
C GLU A 24 -21.44 -1.54 7.64
N LEU A 25 -21.15 -2.05 8.84
CA LEU A 25 -21.56 -3.39 9.26
C LEU A 25 -22.83 -3.32 10.11
N PRO A 26 -23.87 -4.14 9.80
CA PRO A 26 -25.03 -4.26 10.67
C PRO A 26 -24.64 -4.87 12.03
N GLU A 27 -25.42 -4.58 13.08
CA GLU A 27 -25.28 -5.21 14.40
C GLU A 27 -25.43 -6.73 14.25
N PRO A 28 -24.49 -7.56 14.77
CA PRO A 28 -23.90 -7.54 16.12
C PRO A 28 -22.40 -7.20 16.22
N LEU A 29 -21.73 -6.97 15.09
CA LEU A 29 -20.28 -6.65 15.06
C LEU A 29 -19.99 -5.15 15.11
N GLY A 30 -20.95 -4.31 14.68
CA GLY A 30 -21.10 -2.90 15.05
C GLY A 30 -19.99 -1.89 14.67
N PRO A 31 -20.27 -0.57 14.83
CA PRO A 31 -19.48 0.57 14.31
C PRO A 31 -18.11 0.80 14.96
N LYS A 32 -17.67 -0.12 15.83
CA LYS A 32 -16.38 -0.07 16.54
C LYS A 32 -15.37 -1.07 15.98
N LEU A 33 -15.76 -1.86 14.99
CA LEU A 33 -14.88 -2.83 14.34
C LEU A 33 -14.05 -2.13 13.27
N PHE A 34 -12.73 -2.06 13.48
CA PHE A 34 -11.77 -1.63 12.47
C PHE A 34 -11.03 -2.84 11.93
N ILE A 35 -11.06 -3.02 10.60
CA ILE A 35 -10.29 -4.06 9.93
C ILE A 35 -8.96 -3.47 9.48
N TRP A 36 -7.88 -4.02 10.03
CA TRP A 36 -6.53 -3.59 9.70
C TRP A 36 -6.10 -4.34 8.45
N GLY A 37 -6.27 -3.69 7.30
CA GLY A 37 -5.94 -4.27 6.00
C GLY A 37 -4.45 -4.24 5.67
N GLU A 38 -4.18 -4.46 4.37
CA GLU A 38 -2.86 -4.43 3.74
C GLU A 38 -1.98 -3.23 4.15
N PRO A 39 -2.49 -2.00 4.32
CA PRO A 39 -1.63 -0.86 4.66
C PRO A 39 -0.92 -1.00 6.00
N VAL A 40 -1.57 -1.65 6.98
CA VAL A 40 -0.99 -1.83 8.32
C VAL A 40 -0.11 -3.08 8.35
N LEU A 41 -0.58 -4.17 7.74
CA LEU A 41 0.13 -5.45 7.70
C LEU A 41 1.42 -5.38 6.87
N ARG A 42 1.53 -4.46 5.90
CA ARG A 42 2.79 -4.24 5.18
C ARG A 42 3.86 -3.60 6.05
N LYS A 43 3.48 -2.78 7.03
CA LYS A 43 4.41 -2.06 7.91
C LYS A 43 4.74 -2.85 9.19
N TYR A 44 3.78 -3.62 9.70
CA TYR A 44 3.94 -4.37 10.94
C TYR A 44 3.75 -5.86 10.71
N TYR A 45 4.71 -6.65 11.20
CA TYR A 45 4.57 -8.08 11.36
C TYR A 45 3.64 -8.36 12.55
N THR A 46 2.65 -9.23 12.34
CA THR A 46 1.65 -9.60 13.37
C THR A 46 1.82 -11.05 13.79
N VAL A 47 1.83 -11.29 15.10
CA VAL A 47 1.83 -12.63 15.70
C VAL A 47 0.50 -12.84 16.41
N TYR A 48 -0.16 -13.96 16.13
CA TYR A 48 -1.42 -14.34 16.75
C TYR A 48 -1.17 -15.46 17.75
N ASP A 49 -1.28 -15.14 19.03
CA ASP A 49 -1.23 -16.12 20.11
C ASP A 49 -2.65 -16.59 20.43
N TRP A 50 -2.94 -17.85 20.10
CA TRP A 50 -4.23 -18.46 20.35
C TRP A 50 -4.41 -18.91 21.81
N GLN A 51 -3.31 -19.17 22.53
CA GLN A 51 -3.36 -19.64 23.91
C GLN A 51 -3.76 -18.50 24.84
N ASP A 52 -3.11 -17.35 24.67
CA ASP A 52 -3.35 -16.16 25.50
C ASP A 52 -4.35 -15.16 24.88
N GLN A 53 -4.90 -15.47 23.69
CA GLN A 53 -5.82 -14.62 22.93
C GLN A 53 -5.28 -13.20 22.68
N GLN A 54 -3.99 -13.10 22.37
CA GLN A 54 -3.26 -11.85 22.20
C GLN A 54 -2.71 -11.69 20.79
N ILE A 55 -2.52 -10.43 20.39
CA ILE A 55 -1.93 -10.07 19.11
C ILE A 55 -0.70 -9.22 19.38
N GLY A 56 0.46 -9.70 18.94
CA GLY A 56 1.72 -8.98 18.99
C GLY A 56 1.99 -8.22 17.68
N PHE A 57 2.55 -7.01 17.79
CA PHE A 57 2.98 -6.20 16.65
C PHE A 57 4.48 -5.93 16.73
N ALA A 58 5.20 -6.15 15.63
CA ALA A 58 6.60 -5.78 15.47
C ALA A 58 6.81 -5.07 14.13
N LEU A 59 7.87 -4.27 14.00
CA LEU A 59 8.19 -3.63 12.72
C LEU A 59 8.59 -4.68 11.68
N ALA A 60 8.00 -4.61 10.48
CA ALA A 60 8.36 -5.49 9.39
C ALA A 60 9.76 -5.13 8.84
N LYS A 61 10.59 -6.15 8.59
CA LYS A 61 11.87 -5.96 7.92
C LYS A 61 11.63 -5.81 6.42
N HIS A 62 11.68 -4.58 5.92
CA HIS A 62 11.65 -4.32 4.49
C HIS A 62 13.03 -4.62 3.90
N MET A 63 13.14 -5.73 3.16
CA MET A 63 14.31 -5.91 2.29
C MET A 63 14.18 -4.95 1.12
N PRO A 64 15.23 -4.19 0.75
CA PRO A 64 15.23 -3.53 -0.54
C PRO A 64 15.04 -4.64 -1.58
N SER A 65 13.98 -4.55 -2.35
CA SER A 65 13.81 -5.45 -3.48
C SER A 65 14.96 -5.13 -4.44
N GLU A 66 15.93 -6.03 -4.57
CA GLU A 66 16.87 -6.02 -5.68
C GLU A 66 16.10 -6.37 -6.95
N VAL A 67 15.27 -5.43 -7.41
CA VAL A 67 14.82 -5.40 -8.79
C VAL A 67 15.89 -4.61 -9.54
N SER A 68 16.99 -5.29 -9.80
CA SER A 68 17.98 -4.89 -10.79
C SER A 68 17.33 -4.96 -12.17
N ALA A 69 16.59 -3.92 -12.54
CA ALA A 69 16.14 -3.69 -13.92
C ALA A 69 16.45 -2.26 -14.42
N ASP A 70 17.24 -1.50 -13.66
CA ASP A 70 17.61 -0.11 -13.99
C ASP A 70 19.13 0.12 -14.10
N GLU A 71 19.96 -0.93 -14.00
CA GLU A 71 21.43 -0.82 -14.12
C GLU A 71 21.92 -0.69 -15.58
N GLU A 72 21.22 -1.26 -16.57
CA GLU A 72 21.67 -1.20 -17.99
C GLU A 72 21.49 0.18 -18.64
N ALA A 73 20.62 1.05 -18.11
CA ALA A 73 20.31 2.35 -18.73
C ALA A 73 21.27 3.50 -18.33
N LYS A 74 22.16 3.29 -17.34
CA LYS A 74 23.14 4.31 -16.92
C LYS A 74 24.47 4.22 -17.67
N GLN A 75 24.83 3.06 -18.23
CA GLN A 75 26.11 2.88 -18.92
C GLN A 75 26.15 3.53 -20.32
N LEU A 76 25.00 3.72 -20.98
CA LEU A 76 24.93 4.20 -22.37
C LEU A 76 24.82 5.73 -22.54
N ARG A 77 24.68 6.52 -21.45
CA ARG A 77 24.69 8.00 -21.53
C ARG A 77 26.06 8.64 -21.31
N GLY A 78 27.10 7.84 -21.07
CA GLY A 78 28.45 8.32 -20.77
C GLY A 78 29.42 8.33 -21.96
N ARG A 79 29.07 7.73 -23.11
CA ARG A 79 29.96 7.72 -24.29
C ARG A 79 29.44 8.70 -25.33
N GLY A 80 29.81 9.96 -25.12
CA GLY A 80 29.96 10.89 -26.22
C GLY A 80 30.86 10.26 -27.28
N LEU A 81 30.29 9.92 -28.42
CA LEU A 81 31.03 9.75 -29.66
C LEU A 81 30.60 10.87 -30.57
N LEU A 82 31.38 11.94 -30.42
CA LEU A 82 31.80 12.91 -31.43
C LEU A 82 31.20 12.65 -32.81
N PHE A 83 30.36 13.59 -33.24
CA PHE A 83 30.08 13.84 -34.65
C PHE A 83 31.43 14.05 -35.37
N ALA A 84 31.75 13.16 -36.29
CA ALA A 84 32.77 13.35 -37.32
C ALA A 84 32.08 13.77 -38.62
#